data_AF-A0A498HTN3-F1
#
_entry.id   AF-A0A498HTN3-F1
#
_cell.length_a   1.000
_cell.length_b   1.000
_cell.length_c   1.000
_cell.angle_alpha   90.00
_cell.angle_beta   90.00
_cell.angle_gamma   90.00
#
_symmetry.space_group_name_H-M   'P 1'
#
loop_
_entity.id
_entity.type
_entity.pdbx_description
1 polymer ?
#
loop_
_entity_poly.entity_id
_entity_poly.type
_entity_poly.pdbx_seq_one_letter_code
_entity_poly.pdbx_strand_id
1 'polypeptide(L)' 'MNSCDFICSSLETVDLFSAILKDAIVPIHLSCYIEPVFGLGQVLILLEKPGVGELSRVVMVTLPRDEAVEITGAV' A
#
# COMPACT_ATOMS: atom_id res chain seq x y z
N MET A 1 -10.58 27.06 2.80
CA MET A 1 -10.81 26.38 1.51
C MET A 1 -9.86 25.19 1.51
N ASN A 2 -10.32 24.03 2.02
CA ASN A 2 -9.45 22.89 2.31
C ASN A 2 -10.23 21.61 2.01
N SER A 3 -10.74 21.47 0.79
CA SER A 3 -11.08 20.15 0.28
C SER A 3 -9.75 19.49 -0.04
N CYS A 4 -9.12 18.85 0.96
CA CYS A 4 -8.06 17.90 0.68
C CYS A 4 -8.75 16.71 0.02
N ASP A 5 -8.77 16.70 -1.31
CA ASP A 5 -9.32 15.59 -2.07
C ASP A 5 -8.39 14.40 -1.86
N PHE A 6 -8.77 13.48 -0.98
CA PHE A 6 -8.02 12.25 -0.77
C PHE A 6 -8.20 11.35 -1.99
N ILE A 7 -7.10 11.04 -2.66
CA ILE A 7 -7.10 10.10 -3.78
C ILE A 7 -6.74 8.73 -3.21
N CYS A 8 -7.73 7.83 -3.15
CA CYS A 8 -7.52 6.45 -2.73
C CYS A 8 -7.37 5.54 -3.95
N SER A 9 -6.25 4.84 -4.04
CA SER A 9 -6.04 3.76 -5.01
C SER A 9 -5.92 2.43 -4.28
N SER A 10 -6.53 1.37 -4.80
CA SER A 10 -6.45 0.03 -4.21
C SER A 10 -5.85 -0.94 -5.20
N LEU A 11 -4.85 -1.70 -4.73
CA LEU A 11 -4.27 -2.82 -5.47
C LEU A 11 -4.88 -4.16 -5.08
N GLU A 12 -5.86 -4.21 -4.16
CA GLU A 12 -6.45 -5.47 -3.68
C GLU A 12 -7.04 -6.34 -4.79
N THR A 13 -7.53 -5.74 -5.87
CA THR A 13 -8.09 -6.48 -7.02
C THR A 13 -7.02 -7.00 -7.98
N VAL A 14 -5.74 -6.69 -7.75
CA VAL A 14 -4.62 -7.13 -8.58
C VAL A 14 -4.09 -8.44 -8.01
N ASP A 15 -4.33 -9.55 -8.70
CA ASP A 15 -3.73 -10.84 -8.35
C ASP A 15 -2.27 -10.89 -8.81
N LEU A 16 -1.35 -10.32 -8.02
CA LEU A 16 0.09 -10.38 -8.34
C LEU A 16 0.69 -11.78 -8.13
N PHE A 17 0.02 -12.68 -7.41
CA PHE A 17 0.48 -14.06 -7.23
C PHE A 17 0.11 -14.96 -8.42
N SER A 18 -0.79 -14.49 -9.30
CA SER A 18 -1.05 -15.12 -10.62
C SER A 18 0.15 -15.08 -11.56
N ALA A 19 1.19 -14.30 -11.24
CA ALA A 19 2.42 -14.24 -12.02
C ALA A 19 3.17 -15.59 -11.91
N ILE A 20 3.05 -16.41 -12.95
CA ILE A 20 3.80 -17.67 -13.07
C ILE A 20 5.15 -17.37 -13.72
N LEU A 21 6.24 -17.55 -12.98
CA LEU A 21 7.58 -17.54 -13.56
C LEU A 21 7.80 -18.80 -14.41
N LYS A 22 8.80 -18.77 -15.29
CA LYS A 22 9.23 -19.94 -16.05
C LYS A 22 9.43 -21.12 -15.09
N ASP A 23 8.97 -22.30 -15.49
CA ASP A 23 9.00 -23.54 -14.70
C ASP A 23 7.98 -23.62 -13.53
N ALA A 24 6.86 -22.89 -13.62
CA ALA A 24 5.74 -22.96 -12.67
C ALA A 24 6.09 -22.53 -11.23
N ILE A 25 7.12 -21.69 -11.09
CA ILE A 25 7.56 -21.18 -9.79
C ILE A 25 6.63 -20.04 -9.37
N VAL A 26 5.99 -20.19 -8.22
CA VAL A 26 5.14 -19.17 -7.59
C VAL A 26 6.00 -18.26 -6.71
N PRO A 27 5.80 -16.93 -6.74
CA PRO A 27 6.51 -16.01 -5.86
C PRO A 27 6.22 -16.31 -4.38
N ILE A 28 7.28 -16.47 -3.58
CA ILE A 28 7.18 -16.64 -2.11
C ILE A 28 6.91 -15.28 -1.43
N HIS A 29 7.40 -14.20 -2.04
CA HIS A 29 7.27 -12.85 -1.53
C HIS A 29 7.17 -11.87 -2.70
N LEU A 30 6.22 -10.94 -2.63
CA LEU A 30 6.05 -9.84 -3.57
C LEU A 30 6.20 -8.54 -2.80
N SER A 31 7.13 -7.69 -3.24
CA SER A 31 7.27 -6.32 -2.76
C SER A 31 6.93 -5.37 -3.91
N CYS A 32 5.93 -4.51 -3.72
CA CYS A 32 5.60 -3.48 -4.67
C CYS A 32 6.52 -2.28 -4.43
N TYR A 33 7.36 -1.95 -5.40
CA TYR A 33 7.98 -0.64 -5.45
C TYR A 33 7.01 0.31 -6.15
N ILE A 34 6.58 1.37 -5.46
CA ILE A 34 5.85 2.45 -6.14
C ILE A 34 6.72 3.69 -6.12
N GLU A 35 6.93 4.23 -7.32
CA GLU A 35 7.70 5.44 -7.56
C GLU A 35 7.05 6.63 -6.80
N PRO A 36 7.82 7.63 -6.32
CA PRO A 36 7.38 8.62 -5.33
C PRO A 36 6.36 9.66 -5.81
N VAL A 37 5.57 9.34 -6.84
CA VAL A 37 4.57 10.22 -7.45
C VAL A 37 3.34 10.43 -6.55
N PHE A 38 3.22 9.72 -5.43
CA PHE A 38 2.12 9.93 -4.50
C PHE A 38 2.28 11.24 -3.73
N GLY A 39 1.55 12.25 -4.16
CA GLY A 39 1.46 13.54 -3.48
C GLY A 39 0.79 13.44 -2.11
N LEU A 40 0.88 14.53 -1.33
CA LEU A 40 0.16 14.66 -0.06
C LEU A 40 -1.34 14.39 -0.25
N GLY A 41 -1.94 13.64 0.68
CA GLY A 41 -3.36 13.27 0.62
C GLY A 41 -3.67 12.07 -0.28
N GLN A 42 -2.66 11.44 -0.90
CA GLN A 42 -2.86 10.20 -1.64
C GLN A 42 -2.67 8.99 -0.73
N VAL A 43 -3.63 8.06 -0.80
CA VAL A 43 -3.68 6.83 -0.01
C VAL A 43 -3.62 5.65 -0.98
N LEU A 44 -2.69 4.73 -0.76
CA LEU A 44 -2.60 3.49 -1.51
C LEU A 44 -2.84 2.30 -0.59
N ILE A 45 -3.84 1.49 -0.93
CA ILE A 45 -4.06 0.20 -0.28
C ILE A 45 -3.24 -0.84 -1.04
N LEU A 46 -2.24 -1.39 -0.35
CA LEU A 46 -1.38 -2.45 -0.86
C LEU A 46 -2.06 -3.80 -0.73
N LEU A 47 -1.51 -4.77 -1.45
CA LEU A 47 -1.94 -6.16 -1.39
C LEU A 47 -1.94 -6.70 0.04
N GLU A 48 -2.93 -7.53 0.31
CA GLU A 48 -2.97 -8.32 1.52
C GLU A 48 -1.82 -9.33 1.51
N LYS A 49 -1.07 -9.38 2.62
CA LYS A 49 -0.06 -10.42 2.81
C LYS A 49 -0.78 -11.72 3.17
N PRO A 50 -0.54 -12.83 2.44
CA PRO A 50 -1.15 -14.11 2.77
C PRO A 50 -0.90 -14.50 4.23
N GLY A 51 -1.95 -14.87 4.95
CA GLY A 51 -1.87 -15.39 6.32
C GLY A 51 -1.87 -14.36 7.45
N VAL A 52 -2.08 -13.06 7.17
CA VAL A 52 -2.19 -12.02 8.22
C VAL A 52 -3.64 -11.84 8.72
N GLY A 53 -4.62 -12.38 7.99
CA GLY A 53 -6.04 -12.46 8.35
C GLY A 53 -6.92 -11.56 7.48
N GLU A 54 -8.16 -12.00 7.19
CA GLU A 54 -9.06 -11.44 6.16
C GLU A 54 -9.34 -9.93 6.25
N LEU A 55 -9.18 -9.33 7.44
CA LEU A 55 -9.41 -7.90 7.67
C LEU A 55 -8.11 -7.08 7.72
N SER A 56 -6.95 -7.71 7.54
CA SER A 56 -5.65 -7.04 7.56
C SER A 56 -5.40 -6.33 6.23
N ARG A 57 -4.98 -5.06 6.31
CA ARG A 57 -4.62 -4.24 5.16
C ARG A 57 -3.32 -3.51 5.43
N VAL A 58 -2.49 -3.42 4.39
CA VAL A 58 -1.30 -2.58 4.41
C VAL A 58 -1.64 -1.31 3.63
N VAL A 59 -1.49 -0.16 4.27
CA VAL A 59 -1.80 1.13 3.67
C VAL A 59 -0.52 1.96 3.61
N MET A 60 -0.26 2.55 2.46
CA MET A 60 0.82 3.52 2.24
C MET A 60 0.22 4.90 2.07
N VAL A 61 0.73 5.89 2.81
CA VAL A 61 0.27 7.28 2.77
C VAL A 61 1.48 8.22 2.73
N THR A 62 1.36 9.29 1.95
CA THR A 62 2.32 10.39 1.96
C THR A 62 1.77 11.51 2.84
N LEU A 63 2.48 11.82 3.92
CA LEU A 63 2.08 12.83 4.89
C LEU A 63 3.21 13.81 5.17
N PRO A 64 2.89 15.04 5.62
CA PRO A 64 3.84 15.91 6.28
C PRO A 64 4.44 15.22 7.52
N ARG A 65 5.66 15.61 7.89
CA ARG A 65 6.40 14.96 8.98
C ARG A 65 5.64 15.07 10.33
N ASP A 66 5.04 16.21 10.58
CA ASP A 66 4.25 16.51 11.77
C ASP A 66 3.03 15.60 11.90
N GLU A 67 2.27 15.39 10.81
CA GLU A 67 1.14 14.46 10.77
C GLU A 67 1.60 12.99 10.90
N ALA A 68 2.74 12.63 10.30
CA ALA A 68 3.29 11.28 10.38
C ALA A 68 3.67 10.90 11.83
N VAL A 69 4.19 11.85 12.61
CA VAL A 69 4.50 11.66 14.04
C VAL A 69 3.23 11.48 14.86
N GLU A 70 2.17 12.24 14.58
CA GLU A 70 0.87 12.12 15.26
C GLU A 70 0.26 10.72 15.08
N ILE A 71 0.30 10.18 13.86
CA ILE A 71 -0.29 8.87 13.54
C ILE A 71 0.55 7.71 14.08
N THR A 72 1.88 7.82 14.06
CA THR A 72 2.77 6.75 14.52
C THR A 72 2.96 6.74 16.04
N GLY A 73 2.63 7.84 16.72
CA GLY A 73 2.87 8.02 18.15
C GLY A 73 4.35 7.97 18.54
N ALA A 74 5.26 8.06 17.56
CA ALA A 74 6.70 8.01 17.78
C ALA A 74 7.21 9.40 18.20
N VAL A 75 7.45 9.56 19.51
CA VAL A 75 8.09 10.75 20.12
C VAL A 75 9.60 10.70 19.93
#